data_AF-A0A7S4VD86-F1
#
_entry.id   AF-A0A7S4VD86-F1
#
_cell.length_a   1.000
_cell.length_b   1.000
_cell.length_c   1.000
_cell.angle_alpha   90.00
_cell.angle_beta   90.00
_cell.angle_gamma   90.00
#
_symmetry.space_group_name_H-M   'P 1'
#
loop_
_entity.id
_entity.type
_entity.pdbx_description
1 polymer ?
#
loop_
_entity_poly.entity_id
_entity_poly.type
_entity_poly.pdbx_seq_one_letter_code
_entity_poly.pdbx_strand_id
1 'polypeptide(L)'
;TAEVQAKAKEEAERKAREEAKAKEEAERKAMEEAERKAKEEAERKRTEASRKKADSGPTTYIGKIKSFNGRRNLGVLSSPDIDKKITFRKEDMPPGPPPKKGQPVAFTINEDLTAASMELLPAGSEPSKPASTAKVAAPTPTPPPPAAPAPPRPAAAPKKKVGAPPPPPPPPAAPAPPQPVVTQKQEKDSGAAADAPPSPPGPPPPTPPPPPPHPEETAQKQEEAGPSESEDFSKMRVVELRERLKALGLPARGKKAELVEKLQKAVAAEAHGGKGVAVGAFPQAPSRGSLRAGTALTGSSLSRLGRAGPPPHGRGAARTAAQAASATRKTLGNPVSFLTQELLMPELVAEQVVNGCPALAQASLEDLAATLHFLQEELQPGPVFWAGPVSRDPQLLATPASELADTLDWLEEFLWNQEWAVGFGRQGLSTAIQNQPQLLYRGVDALEETVEWLQNHGLSDAAVSDYVSGPTSVPYPAEPYPWIELLQLGSEALARGAAWLEAELDWPPEDVSRALCREPHVLLAAVTASGAALGQPRPGYPLPAPESNWKKFRTA
;
A
#
# COMPACT_ATOMS: atom_id res chain seq x y z
N THR A 1 -25.74 -68.36 15.70
CA THR A 1 -25.97 -67.41 16.82
C THR A 1 -25.08 -66.18 16.73
N ALA A 2 -23.78 -66.31 16.45
CA ALA A 2 -22.88 -65.15 16.27
C ALA A 2 -23.27 -64.21 15.10
N GLU A 3 -23.70 -64.77 13.97
CA GLU A 3 -24.10 -63.99 12.79
C GLU A 3 -25.39 -63.17 13.01
N VAL A 4 -26.30 -63.71 13.84
CA VAL A 4 -27.53 -63.01 14.25
C VAL A 4 -27.21 -61.86 15.21
N GLN A 5 -26.24 -62.03 16.10
CA GLN A 5 -25.77 -60.95 16.99
C GLN A 5 -25.02 -59.84 16.24
N ALA A 6 -24.24 -60.19 15.22
CA ALA A 6 -23.53 -59.18 14.42
C ALA A 6 -24.50 -58.27 13.65
N LYS A 7 -25.53 -58.86 13.02
CA LYS A 7 -26.58 -58.10 12.33
C LYS A 7 -27.38 -57.20 13.27
N ALA A 8 -27.74 -57.69 14.46
CA ALA A 8 -28.47 -56.89 15.44
C ALA A 8 -27.64 -55.68 15.94
N LYS A 9 -26.31 -55.84 16.06
CA LYS A 9 -25.41 -54.76 16.50
C LYS A 9 -25.21 -53.70 15.40
N GLU A 10 -25.07 -54.11 14.15
CA GLU A 10 -24.95 -53.20 13.00
C GLU A 10 -26.22 -52.36 12.79
N GLU A 11 -27.40 -52.98 12.97
CA GLU A 11 -28.67 -52.27 12.85
C GLU A 11 -28.89 -51.26 13.98
N ALA A 12 -28.47 -51.58 15.21
CA ALA A 12 -28.49 -50.66 16.33
C ALA A 12 -27.53 -49.46 16.12
N GLU A 13 -26.34 -49.71 15.57
CA GLU A 13 -25.35 -48.65 15.30
C GLU A 13 -25.80 -47.73 14.16
N ARG A 14 -26.41 -48.29 13.11
CA ARG A 14 -26.99 -47.50 12.01
C ARG A 14 -28.10 -46.58 12.52
N LYS A 15 -28.98 -47.08 13.39
CA LYS A 15 -30.08 -46.30 13.98
C LYS A 15 -29.56 -45.17 14.88
N ALA A 16 -28.54 -45.44 15.71
CA ALA A 16 -27.92 -44.41 16.54
C ALA A 16 -27.24 -43.30 15.72
N ARG A 17 -26.60 -43.66 14.59
CA ARG A 17 -25.94 -42.68 13.71
C ARG A 17 -26.94 -41.83 12.93
N GLU A 18 -28.09 -42.37 12.57
CA GLU A 18 -29.16 -41.63 11.90
C GLU A 18 -29.84 -40.64 12.86
N GLU A 19 -30.09 -41.05 14.10
CA GLU A 19 -30.64 -40.19 15.15
C GLU A 19 -29.67 -39.06 15.54
N ALA A 20 -28.36 -39.34 15.61
CA ALA A 20 -27.34 -38.31 15.86
C ALA A 20 -27.30 -37.25 14.75
N LYS A 21 -27.39 -37.66 13.47
CA LYS A 21 -27.43 -36.73 12.33
C LYS A 21 -28.70 -35.89 12.31
N ALA A 22 -29.85 -36.49 12.64
CA ALA A 22 -31.11 -35.74 12.73
C ALA A 22 -31.07 -34.66 13.82
N LYS A 23 -30.40 -34.94 14.95
CA LYS A 23 -30.22 -33.98 16.03
C LYS A 23 -29.27 -32.83 15.65
N GLU A 24 -28.15 -33.14 14.99
CA GLU A 24 -27.19 -32.13 14.51
C GLU A 24 -27.80 -31.21 13.46
N GLU A 25 -28.61 -31.75 12.53
CA GLU A 25 -29.29 -30.93 11.51
C GLU A 25 -30.36 -30.02 12.13
N ALA A 26 -31.08 -30.49 13.16
CA ALA A 26 -32.04 -29.67 13.88
C ALA A 26 -31.37 -28.52 14.65
N GLU A 27 -30.21 -28.78 15.28
CA GLU A 27 -29.44 -27.76 15.99
C GLU A 27 -28.85 -26.72 15.03
N ARG A 28 -28.34 -27.15 13.88
CA ARG A 28 -27.84 -26.25 12.83
C ARG A 28 -28.93 -25.32 12.30
N LYS A 29 -30.15 -25.82 12.05
CA LYS A 29 -31.28 -25.00 11.60
C LYS A 29 -31.72 -23.99 12.66
N ALA A 30 -31.71 -24.38 13.94
CA ALA A 30 -32.05 -23.47 15.03
C ALA A 30 -31.03 -22.32 15.17
N MET A 31 -29.74 -22.60 14.99
CA MET A 31 -28.69 -21.59 15.05
C MET A 31 -28.75 -20.61 13.87
N GLU A 32 -29.00 -21.12 12.65
CA GLU A 32 -29.14 -20.29 11.45
C GLU A 32 -30.35 -19.35 11.53
N GLU A 33 -31.49 -19.82 12.08
CA GLU A 33 -32.66 -18.96 12.28
C GLU A 33 -32.42 -17.88 13.36
N ALA A 34 -31.70 -18.21 14.43
CA ALA A 34 -31.32 -17.25 15.46
C ALA A 34 -30.39 -16.16 14.92
N GLU A 35 -29.40 -16.54 14.09
CA GLU A 35 -28.50 -15.58 13.44
C GLU A 35 -29.25 -14.67 12.46
N ARG A 36 -30.20 -15.21 11.69
CA ARG A 36 -31.03 -14.43 10.76
C ARG A 36 -31.86 -13.38 11.51
N LYS A 37 -32.49 -13.76 12.63
CA LYS A 37 -33.26 -12.81 13.46
C LYS A 37 -32.39 -11.72 14.08
N ALA A 38 -31.18 -12.06 14.54
CA ALA A 38 -30.25 -11.07 15.09
C ALA A 38 -29.78 -10.05 14.04
N LYS A 39 -29.50 -10.50 12.80
CA LYS A 39 -29.14 -9.60 11.69
C LYS A 39 -30.28 -8.67 11.30
N GLU A 40 -31.51 -9.19 11.18
CA GLU A 40 -32.69 -8.39 10.83
C GLU A 40 -33.00 -7.32 11.89
N GLU A 41 -32.86 -7.63 13.18
CA GLU A 41 -33.05 -6.64 14.26
C GLU A 41 -31.96 -5.55 14.25
N ALA A 42 -30.70 -5.91 13.97
CA ALA A 42 -29.62 -4.95 13.85
C ALA A 42 -29.82 -3.99 12.66
N GLU A 43 -30.29 -4.51 11.53
CA GLU A 43 -30.61 -3.70 10.35
C GLU A 43 -31.81 -2.76 10.61
N ARG A 44 -32.86 -3.26 11.28
CA ARG A 44 -34.00 -2.42 11.69
C ARG A 44 -33.57 -1.29 12.64
N LYS A 45 -32.69 -1.57 13.60
CA LYS A 45 -32.13 -0.53 14.49
C LYS A 45 -31.29 0.50 13.73
N ARG A 46 -30.49 0.07 12.74
CA ARG A 46 -29.69 0.98 11.91
C ARG A 46 -30.56 1.91 11.05
N THR A 47 -31.59 1.36 10.42
CA THR A 47 -32.53 2.14 9.59
C THR A 47 -33.38 3.11 10.42
N GLU A 48 -33.83 2.71 11.62
CA GLU A 48 -34.55 3.62 12.52
C GLU A 48 -33.66 4.75 13.03
N ALA A 49 -32.39 4.47 13.35
CA ALA A 49 -31.42 5.49 13.75
C ALA A 49 -31.13 6.49 12.62
N SER A 50 -30.98 6.02 11.37
CA SER A 50 -30.81 6.89 10.22
C SER A 50 -32.06 7.73 9.92
N ARG A 51 -33.27 7.16 10.09
CA ARG A 51 -34.52 7.91 9.90
C ARG A 51 -34.72 9.00 10.95
N LYS A 52 -34.38 8.73 12.22
CA LYS A 52 -34.40 9.77 13.28
C LYS A 52 -33.39 10.88 13.02
N LYS A 53 -32.23 10.58 12.42
CA LYS A 53 -31.25 11.61 12.01
C LYS A 53 -31.69 12.43 10.79
N ALA A 54 -32.48 11.86 9.89
CA ALA A 54 -32.97 12.58 8.72
C ALA A 54 -34.08 13.61 9.05
N ASP A 55 -34.86 13.37 10.12
CA ASP A 55 -35.93 14.28 10.56
C ASP A 55 -35.41 15.46 11.40
N SER A 56 -34.24 15.31 12.03
CA SER A 56 -33.50 16.45 12.57
C SER A 56 -32.80 17.15 11.41
N GLY A 57 -33.39 18.23 10.90
CA GLY A 57 -32.75 19.07 9.87
C GLY A 57 -31.29 19.43 10.22
N PRO A 58 -30.51 19.90 9.24
CA PRO A 58 -29.09 20.19 9.42
C PRO A 58 -28.90 21.10 10.64
N THR A 59 -28.21 20.60 11.66
CA THR A 59 -27.96 21.36 12.88
C THR A 59 -26.94 22.45 12.56
N THR A 60 -27.35 23.71 12.71
CA THR A 60 -26.49 24.87 12.53
C THR A 60 -25.73 25.15 13.82
N TYR A 61 -24.41 25.22 13.72
CA TYR A 61 -23.49 25.54 14.81
C TYR A 61 -22.98 26.97 14.66
N ILE A 62 -22.63 27.61 15.77
CA ILE A 62 -21.97 28.92 15.78
C ILE A 62 -20.52 28.73 16.24
N GLY A 63 -19.58 29.35 15.53
CA GLY A 63 -18.16 29.28 15.85
C GLY A 63 -17.38 30.51 15.40
N LYS A 64 -16.05 30.43 15.49
CA LYS A 64 -15.13 31.49 15.07
C LYS A 64 -14.07 30.92 14.13
N ILE A 65 -13.64 31.71 13.15
CA ILE A 65 -12.55 31.34 12.24
C ILE A 65 -11.21 31.42 12.98
N LYS A 66 -10.55 30.28 13.19
CA LYS A 66 -9.25 30.19 13.88
C LYS A 66 -8.08 30.53 12.95
N SER A 67 -8.14 30.10 11.69
CA SER A 67 -7.14 30.39 10.67
C SER A 67 -7.70 30.16 9.26
N PHE A 68 -7.24 30.93 8.27
CA PHE A 68 -7.55 30.69 6.86
C PHE A 68 -6.29 30.86 6.01
N ASN A 69 -5.96 29.86 5.20
CA ASN A 69 -4.83 29.90 4.27
C ASN A 69 -5.35 30.06 2.84
N GLY A 70 -5.27 31.29 2.32
CA GLY A 70 -5.73 31.62 0.98
C GLY A 70 -4.97 30.92 -0.16
N ARG A 71 -3.73 30.43 0.07
CA ARG A 71 -2.99 29.67 -0.95
C ARG A 71 -3.49 28.23 -1.08
N ARG A 72 -3.90 27.62 0.03
CA ARG A 72 -4.42 26.24 0.06
C ARG A 72 -5.95 26.17 0.00
N ASN A 73 -6.63 27.32 -0.07
CA ASN A 73 -8.09 27.44 0.01
C ASN A 73 -8.70 26.69 1.21
N LEU A 74 -7.97 26.59 2.34
CA LEU A 74 -8.36 25.80 3.50
C LEU A 74 -8.32 26.66 4.76
N GLY A 75 -9.37 26.58 5.58
CA GLY A 75 -9.47 27.21 6.88
C GLY A 75 -9.88 26.26 7.99
N VAL A 76 -9.80 26.76 9.23
CA VAL A 76 -10.11 26.03 10.46
C VAL A 76 -11.07 26.86 11.30
N LEU A 77 -12.15 26.24 11.77
CA LEU A 77 -13.12 26.80 12.70
C LEU A 77 -12.91 26.23 14.11
N SER A 78 -13.37 26.99 15.10
CA SER A 78 -13.57 26.51 16.47
C SER A 78 -15.00 26.85 16.90
N SER A 79 -15.74 25.88 17.41
CA SER A 79 -17.07 26.07 18.01
C SER A 79 -17.03 25.62 19.48
N PRO A 80 -17.71 26.31 20.41
CA PRO A 80 -17.80 25.88 21.80
C PRO A 80 -18.58 24.57 21.97
N ASP A 81 -19.43 24.21 21.02
CA ASP A 81 -20.26 23.00 21.10
C ASP A 81 -19.53 21.75 20.57
N ILE A 82 -18.32 21.92 20.00
CA ILE A 82 -17.58 20.86 19.32
C ILE A 82 -16.10 20.97 19.66
N ASP A 83 -15.62 20.02 20.47
CA ASP A 83 -14.22 19.94 20.89
C ASP A 83 -13.24 19.55 19.78
N LYS A 84 -13.75 19.24 18.57
CA LYS A 84 -12.95 18.83 17.42
C LYS A 84 -12.64 20.00 16.49
N LYS A 85 -11.49 19.90 15.82
CA LYS A 85 -11.05 20.85 14.79
C LYS A 85 -11.93 20.68 13.55
N ILE A 86 -12.63 21.73 13.15
CA ILE A 86 -13.49 21.73 11.96
C ILE A 86 -12.76 22.45 10.83
N THR A 87 -12.70 21.85 9.65
CA THR A 87 -12.05 22.46 8.47
C THR A 87 -13.08 22.91 7.44
N PHE A 88 -12.78 23.96 6.70
CA PHE A 88 -13.63 24.47 5.63
C PHE A 88 -12.80 24.85 4.40
N ARG A 89 -13.39 24.77 3.21
CA ARG A 89 -12.78 25.25 1.97
C ARG A 89 -13.27 26.66 1.65
N LYS A 90 -12.52 27.36 0.79
CA LYS A 90 -12.91 28.69 0.30
C LYS A 90 -14.27 28.66 -0.44
N GLU A 91 -14.57 27.56 -1.11
CA GLU A 91 -15.83 27.34 -1.86
C GLU A 91 -17.06 27.27 -0.95
N ASP A 92 -16.89 26.84 0.31
CA ASP A 92 -17.98 26.73 1.29
C ASP A 92 -18.36 28.08 1.91
N MET A 93 -17.60 29.14 1.60
CA MET A 93 -17.84 30.50 2.08
C MET A 93 -18.68 31.31 1.10
N PRO A 94 -19.46 32.29 1.61
CA PRO A 94 -20.14 33.24 0.74
C PRO A 94 -19.12 34.06 -0.07
N PRO A 95 -19.45 34.44 -1.32
CA PRO A 95 -18.57 35.25 -2.16
C PRO A 95 -18.30 36.60 -1.48
N GLY A 96 -17.04 36.91 -1.20
CA GLY A 96 -16.68 38.12 -0.46
C GLY A 96 -15.17 38.25 -0.20
N PRO A 97 -14.76 39.32 0.50
CA PRO A 97 -13.38 39.48 0.95
C PRO A 97 -12.99 38.32 1.88
N PRO A 98 -11.70 37.94 1.93
CA PRO A 98 -11.25 36.83 2.77
C PRO A 98 -11.59 37.10 4.24
N PRO A 99 -12.08 36.08 4.97
CA PRO A 99 -12.52 36.25 6.35
C PRO A 99 -11.35 36.62 7.26
N LYS A 100 -11.65 37.37 8.31
CA LYS A 100 -10.66 37.72 9.33
C LYS A 100 -10.60 36.65 10.41
N LYS A 101 -9.40 36.38 10.95
CA LYS A 101 -9.24 35.52 12.13
C LYS A 101 -10.09 36.07 13.28
N GLY A 102 -10.87 35.21 13.92
CA GLY A 102 -11.80 35.54 15.00
C GLY A 102 -13.21 35.92 14.56
N GLN A 103 -13.48 36.04 13.25
CA GLN A 103 -14.81 36.38 12.75
C GLN A 103 -15.83 35.28 13.10
N PRO A 104 -17.01 35.64 13.66
CA PRO A 104 -18.05 34.68 13.98
C PRO A 104 -18.72 34.16 12.70
N VAL A 105 -19.01 32.85 12.69
CA VAL A 105 -19.65 32.17 11.57
C VAL A 105 -20.71 31.20 12.06
N ALA A 106 -21.82 31.14 11.34
CA ALA A 106 -22.80 30.06 11.47
C ALA A 106 -22.49 29.01 10.39
N PHE A 107 -22.51 27.73 10.73
CA PHE A 107 -22.14 26.68 9.78
C PHE A 107 -22.82 25.34 10.08
N THR A 108 -22.98 24.52 9.05
CA THR A 108 -23.44 23.13 9.17
C THR A 108 -22.26 22.18 8.95
N ILE A 109 -22.30 20.98 9.52
CA ILE A 109 -21.18 20.04 9.52
C ILE A 109 -21.55 18.75 8.81
N ASN A 110 -20.66 18.28 7.94
CA ASN A 110 -20.73 16.97 7.30
C ASN A 110 -20.21 15.88 8.25
N GLU A 111 -20.45 14.61 7.90
CA GLU A 111 -20.02 13.45 8.71
C GLU A 111 -18.49 13.39 8.95
N ASP A 112 -17.70 14.04 8.08
CA ASP A 112 -16.23 14.10 8.09
C ASP A 112 -15.65 15.30 8.88
N LEU A 113 -16.47 16.05 9.61
CA LEU A 113 -16.08 17.28 10.33
C LEU A 113 -15.64 18.43 9.40
N THR A 114 -16.07 18.42 8.15
CA THR A 114 -15.98 19.59 7.25
C THR A 114 -17.23 20.46 7.33
N ALA A 115 -17.07 21.78 7.20
CA ALA A 115 -18.21 22.68 7.12
C ALA A 115 -18.89 22.55 5.74
N ALA A 116 -20.18 22.23 5.72
CA ALA A 116 -20.96 22.02 4.49
C ALA A 116 -21.52 23.31 3.90
N SER A 117 -21.82 24.27 4.76
CA SER A 117 -22.29 25.61 4.42
C SER A 117 -21.85 26.56 5.53
N MET A 118 -21.41 27.77 5.17
CA MET A 118 -21.03 28.82 6.11
C MET A 118 -21.75 30.14 5.80
N GLU A 119 -22.17 30.84 6.84
CA GLU A 119 -22.68 32.20 6.78
C GLU A 119 -21.86 33.09 7.73
N LEU A 120 -21.31 34.19 7.18
CA LEU A 120 -20.52 35.15 7.96
C LEU A 120 -21.46 36.01 8.80
N LEU A 121 -21.31 35.96 10.12
CA LEU A 121 -22.09 36.78 11.02
C LEU A 121 -21.46 38.19 11.15
N PRO A 122 -22.26 39.26 11.36
CA PRO A 122 -21.76 40.62 11.48
C PRO A 122 -20.86 40.77 12.72
N ALA A 123 -19.80 41.58 12.60
CA ALA A 123 -18.90 41.86 13.71
C ALA A 123 -19.69 42.47 14.90
N GLY A 124 -19.63 41.82 16.07
CA GLY A 124 -20.40 42.21 17.25
C GLY A 124 -21.53 41.23 17.64
N SER A 125 -21.80 40.22 16.81
CA SER A 125 -22.65 39.08 17.19
C SER A 125 -21.86 38.10 18.06
N GLU A 126 -21.73 38.41 19.35
CA GLU A 126 -21.21 37.43 20.31
C GLU A 126 -22.23 36.30 20.50
N PRO A 127 -21.79 35.03 20.56
CA PRO A 127 -22.66 33.93 20.90
C PRO A 127 -23.11 34.12 22.35
N SER A 128 -24.29 34.70 22.56
CA SER A 128 -24.95 34.66 23.85
C SER A 128 -25.22 33.19 24.17
N LYS A 129 -24.76 32.76 25.34
CA LYS A 129 -24.97 31.42 25.88
C LYS A 129 -26.45 31.03 25.68
N PRO A 130 -26.78 29.88 25.06
CA PRO A 130 -28.17 29.53 24.86
C PRO A 130 -28.84 29.39 26.23
N ALA A 131 -29.87 30.21 26.48
CA ALA A 131 -30.75 30.01 27.60
C ALA A 131 -31.41 28.64 27.46
N SER A 132 -31.30 27.84 28.53
CA SER A 132 -31.90 26.51 28.68
C SER A 132 -33.31 26.45 28.08
N THR A 133 -33.54 25.41 27.27
CA THR A 133 -34.79 25.00 26.63
C THR A 133 -36.07 25.48 27.33
N ALA A 134 -36.67 26.56 26.83
CA ALA A 134 -38.09 26.86 27.04
C ALA A 134 -38.88 26.24 25.87
N LYS A 135 -39.75 25.30 26.22
CA LYS A 135 -40.71 24.62 25.35
C LYS A 135 -41.61 25.66 24.67
N VAL A 136 -41.36 25.95 23.40
CA VAL A 136 -42.19 26.86 22.59
C VAL A 136 -43.56 26.20 22.38
N ALA A 137 -44.60 26.92 22.80
CA ALA A 137 -46.00 26.55 22.64
C ALA A 137 -46.41 26.59 21.15
N ALA A 138 -47.40 25.75 20.83
CA ALA A 138 -47.94 25.54 19.49
C ALA A 138 -48.34 26.85 18.76
N PRO A 139 -48.10 26.96 17.44
CA PRO A 139 -48.57 28.10 16.66
C PRO A 139 -50.09 28.03 16.45
N THR A 140 -50.75 29.15 16.71
CA THR A 140 -52.15 29.42 16.33
C THR A 140 -52.31 29.46 14.80
N PRO A 141 -53.47 29.04 14.26
CA PRO A 141 -53.70 28.99 12.82
C PRO A 141 -53.80 30.39 12.20
N THR A 142 -52.99 30.63 11.18
CA THR A 142 -53.02 31.84 10.34
C THR A 142 -54.12 31.71 9.27
N PRO A 143 -54.87 32.79 8.96
CA PRO A 143 -55.95 32.76 7.97
C PRO A 143 -55.45 32.59 6.52
N PRO A 144 -56.33 32.13 5.59
CA PRO A 144 -55.94 31.80 4.22
C PRO A 144 -55.56 33.04 3.40
N PRO A 145 -54.61 32.91 2.45
CA PRO A 145 -54.16 34.00 1.61
C PRO A 145 -55.20 34.39 0.53
N PRO A 146 -55.27 35.68 0.14
CA PRO A 146 -56.12 36.14 -0.96
C PRO A 146 -55.60 35.67 -2.33
N ALA A 147 -56.54 35.52 -3.26
CA ALA A 147 -56.36 34.98 -4.60
C ALA A 147 -55.27 35.68 -5.43
N ALA A 148 -54.45 34.88 -6.11
CA ALA A 148 -53.38 35.33 -6.99
C ALA A 148 -53.93 35.98 -8.28
N PRO A 149 -53.38 37.12 -8.73
CA PRO A 149 -53.69 37.68 -10.05
C PRO A 149 -52.97 36.92 -11.18
N ALA A 150 -53.61 36.89 -12.35
CA ALA A 150 -53.20 36.16 -13.55
C ALA A 150 -51.85 36.62 -14.13
N PRO A 151 -51.08 35.71 -14.76
CA PRO A 151 -49.77 36.05 -15.32
C PRO A 151 -49.87 36.87 -16.62
N PRO A 152 -48.98 37.86 -16.84
CA PRO A 152 -48.91 38.61 -18.09
C PRO A 152 -48.23 37.80 -19.21
N ARG A 153 -48.67 38.05 -20.44
CA ARG A 153 -48.16 37.49 -21.71
C ARG A 153 -46.67 37.76 -21.93
N PRO A 154 -45.92 36.84 -22.58
CA PRO A 154 -44.52 37.05 -22.91
C PRO A 154 -44.34 38.06 -24.05
N ALA A 155 -43.49 39.07 -23.81
CA ALA A 155 -43.03 40.03 -24.80
C ALA A 155 -41.81 39.50 -25.59
N ALA A 156 -41.71 39.95 -26.84
CA ALA A 156 -40.80 39.47 -27.87
C ALA A 156 -39.29 39.68 -27.56
N ALA A 157 -38.48 38.73 -28.03
CA ALA A 157 -37.02 38.72 -27.93
C ALA A 157 -36.35 39.79 -28.81
N PRO A 158 -35.30 40.48 -28.32
CA PRO A 158 -34.45 41.31 -29.16
C PRO A 158 -33.33 40.50 -29.84
N LYS A 159 -33.13 40.78 -31.13
CA LYS A 159 -32.08 40.21 -31.99
C LYS A 159 -30.68 40.57 -31.49
N LYS A 160 -29.85 39.56 -31.19
CA LYS A 160 -28.42 39.73 -30.91
C LYS A 160 -27.66 40.10 -32.19
N LYS A 161 -26.92 41.20 -32.13
CA LYS A 161 -25.99 41.70 -33.15
C LYS A 161 -24.69 40.89 -33.04
N VAL A 162 -24.30 40.21 -34.12
CA VAL A 162 -23.05 39.45 -34.23
C VAL A 162 -21.89 40.45 -34.29
N GLY A 163 -21.04 40.46 -33.26
CA GLY A 163 -19.79 41.21 -33.24
C GLY A 163 -18.65 40.40 -33.86
N ALA A 164 -17.83 41.05 -34.67
CA ALA A 164 -16.67 40.47 -35.36
C ALA A 164 -15.60 39.97 -34.36
N PRO A 165 -14.83 38.92 -34.73
CA PRO A 165 -13.77 38.39 -33.87
C PRO A 165 -12.58 39.38 -33.75
N PRO A 166 -11.91 39.43 -32.58
CA PRO A 166 -10.73 40.27 -32.39
C PRO A 166 -9.52 39.75 -33.20
N PRO A 167 -8.60 40.64 -33.63
CA PRO A 167 -7.41 40.25 -34.37
C PRO A 167 -6.40 39.48 -33.48
N PRO A 168 -5.59 38.60 -34.08
CA PRO A 168 -4.61 37.80 -33.35
C PRO A 168 -3.47 38.66 -32.78
N PRO A 169 -2.88 38.26 -31.64
CA PRO A 169 -1.77 38.98 -31.02
C PRO A 169 -0.49 38.90 -31.88
N PRO A 170 0.37 39.93 -31.83
CA PRO A 170 1.63 39.94 -32.56
C PRO A 170 2.63 38.90 -32.01
N PRO A 171 3.53 38.37 -32.87
CA PRO A 171 4.51 37.37 -32.45
C PRO A 171 5.54 37.96 -31.46
N PRO A 172 6.07 37.14 -30.55
CA PRO A 172 7.04 37.58 -29.55
C PRO A 172 8.35 38.01 -30.21
N ALA A 173 8.88 39.15 -29.77
CA ALA A 173 10.15 39.70 -30.25
C ALA A 173 11.33 38.77 -29.89
N ALA A 174 12.25 38.62 -30.85
CA ALA A 174 13.47 37.83 -30.72
C ALA A 174 14.35 38.33 -29.56
N PRO A 175 15.03 37.43 -28.82
CA PRO A 175 15.91 37.82 -27.72
C PRO A 175 17.17 38.53 -28.22
N ALA A 176 17.49 39.66 -27.59
CA ALA A 176 18.71 40.42 -27.85
C ALA A 176 19.97 39.65 -27.40
N PRO A 177 21.10 39.82 -28.10
CA PRO A 177 22.35 39.14 -27.76
C PRO A 177 22.97 39.66 -26.45
N PRO A 178 23.70 38.81 -25.70
CA PRO A 178 24.28 39.19 -24.41
C PRO A 178 25.44 40.18 -24.59
N GLN A 179 25.41 41.25 -23.80
CA GLN A 179 26.49 42.22 -23.65
C GLN A 179 27.66 41.62 -22.83
N PRO A 180 28.93 42.01 -23.12
CA PRO A 180 30.09 41.47 -22.43
C PRO A 180 30.27 42.07 -21.03
N VAL A 181 30.57 41.21 -20.06
CA VAL A 181 30.86 41.57 -18.67
C VAL A 181 32.26 42.17 -18.58
N VAL A 182 32.33 43.46 -18.22
CA VAL A 182 33.56 44.18 -17.91
C VAL A 182 34.03 43.77 -16.51
N THR A 183 35.22 43.20 -16.42
CA THR A 183 35.92 42.91 -15.16
C THR A 183 36.53 44.21 -14.61
N GLN A 184 35.99 44.74 -13.51
CA GLN A 184 36.64 45.81 -12.77
C GLN A 184 37.53 45.22 -11.67
N LYS A 185 38.83 45.45 -11.86
CA LYS A 185 39.91 45.30 -10.89
C LYS A 185 39.79 46.44 -9.87
N GLN A 186 39.57 46.12 -8.59
CA GLN A 186 39.75 47.07 -7.48
C GLN A 186 40.96 46.63 -6.67
N GLU A 187 42.05 47.35 -6.84
CA GLU A 187 43.12 47.48 -5.84
C GLU A 187 42.61 48.38 -4.72
N LYS A 188 42.72 47.91 -3.47
CA LYS A 188 42.62 48.78 -2.30
C LYS A 188 43.58 48.29 -1.23
N ASP A 189 44.68 49.04 -1.13
CA ASP A 189 45.55 49.14 0.05
C ASP A 189 44.74 49.47 1.31
N SER A 190 45.00 48.74 2.39
CA SER A 190 45.11 49.32 3.74
C SER A 190 45.51 48.27 4.79
N GLY A 191 46.63 48.51 5.46
CA GLY A 191 46.64 48.59 6.93
C GLY A 191 46.90 47.31 7.71
N ALA A 192 48.16 47.14 8.11
CA ALA A 192 48.60 46.21 9.14
C ALA A 192 48.08 46.60 10.53
N ALA A 193 47.56 45.62 11.27
CA ALA A 193 47.59 45.57 12.72
C ALA A 193 47.65 44.09 13.14
N ALA A 194 48.72 43.75 13.86
CA ALA A 194 48.99 42.42 14.37
C ALA A 194 48.03 42.10 15.52
N ASP A 195 47.35 40.96 15.43
CA ASP A 195 46.74 40.31 16.59
C ASP A 195 47.03 38.80 16.55
N ALA A 196 47.38 38.27 17.71
CA ALA A 196 48.05 37.00 17.90
C ALA A 196 47.14 35.78 17.66
N PRO A 197 47.69 34.63 17.22
CA PRO A 197 46.91 33.40 17.10
C PRO A 197 46.55 32.83 18.48
N PRO A 198 45.31 32.37 18.72
CA PRO A 198 44.97 31.66 19.94
C PRO A 198 45.64 30.28 19.97
N SER A 199 46.23 29.95 21.13
CA SER A 199 46.90 28.70 21.43
C SER A 199 46.03 27.45 21.19
N PRO A 200 46.62 26.32 20.79
CA PRO A 200 45.90 25.06 20.64
C PRO A 200 45.42 24.53 22.02
N PRO A 201 44.25 23.86 22.08
CA PRO A 201 43.77 23.24 23.30
C PRO A 201 44.71 22.08 23.71
N GLY A 202 45.06 22.04 24.99
CA GLY A 202 45.93 21.02 25.57
C GLY A 202 45.34 19.61 25.53
N PRO A 203 46.19 18.57 25.63
CA PRO A 203 45.76 17.19 25.57
C PRO A 203 44.89 16.81 26.77
N PRO A 204 43.88 15.92 26.58
CA PRO A 204 43.04 15.44 27.66
C PRO A 204 43.83 14.61 28.69
N PRO A 205 43.40 14.57 29.95
CA PRO A 205 44.05 13.78 30.99
C PRO A 205 43.96 12.27 30.70
N PRO A 206 44.97 11.48 31.13
CA PRO A 206 45.00 10.05 30.88
C PRO A 206 43.87 9.31 31.63
N THR A 207 43.16 8.47 30.90
CA THR A 207 42.20 7.49 31.43
C THR A 207 42.90 6.46 32.32
N PRO A 208 42.27 6.02 33.43
CA PRO A 208 42.80 4.96 34.27
C PRO A 208 42.79 3.60 33.54
N PRO A 209 43.77 2.72 33.80
CA PRO A 209 43.86 1.43 33.14
C PRO A 209 42.72 0.48 33.58
N PRO A 210 42.23 -0.40 32.67
CA PRO A 210 41.25 -1.42 33.02
C PRO A 210 41.83 -2.47 33.97
N PRO A 211 41.02 -3.05 34.88
CA PRO A 211 41.47 -4.11 35.78
C PRO A 211 41.79 -5.42 35.02
N PRO A 212 42.73 -6.24 35.53
CA PRO A 212 43.15 -7.48 34.87
C PRO A 212 42.04 -8.55 34.89
N PRO A 213 41.97 -9.41 33.85
CA PRO A 213 41.03 -10.52 33.82
C PRO A 213 41.44 -11.61 34.83
N HIS A 214 40.47 -12.06 35.62
CA HIS A 214 40.59 -13.27 36.44
C HIS A 214 40.65 -14.52 35.54
N PRO A 215 41.54 -15.49 35.83
CA PRO A 215 41.51 -16.81 35.23
C PRO A 215 40.63 -17.74 36.09
N GLU A 216 39.44 -18.08 35.60
CA GLU A 216 38.64 -19.21 36.12
C GLU A 216 38.24 -20.06 34.91
N GLU A 217 38.97 -21.15 34.67
CA GLU A 217 38.72 -22.49 35.24
C GLU A 217 37.65 -23.23 34.42
N THR A 218 38.15 -23.89 33.39
CA THR A 218 37.43 -24.87 32.57
C THR A 218 37.21 -26.13 33.40
N ALA A 219 36.07 -26.20 34.10
CA ALA A 219 35.57 -27.43 34.69
C ALA A 219 34.65 -28.14 33.69
N GLN A 220 35.18 -29.18 33.04
CA GLN A 220 34.42 -30.20 32.34
C GLN A 220 33.44 -30.86 33.34
N LYS A 221 32.14 -30.76 33.09
CA LYS A 221 31.14 -31.61 33.72
C LYS A 221 30.30 -32.29 32.64
N GLN A 222 30.62 -33.56 32.41
CA GLN A 222 29.74 -34.54 31.79
C GLN A 222 28.64 -34.90 32.81
N GLU A 223 27.37 -34.71 32.43
CA GLU A 223 26.19 -35.31 33.06
C GLU A 223 25.05 -35.24 32.03
N GLU A 224 24.76 -36.37 31.39
CA GLU A 224 23.52 -37.14 31.55
C GLU A 224 22.43 -36.78 30.52
N ALA A 225 22.18 -37.75 29.63
CA ALA A 225 21.09 -37.74 28.67
C ALA A 225 19.74 -37.85 29.39
N GLY A 226 19.18 -36.70 29.74
CA GLY A 226 17.78 -36.54 30.10
C GLY A 226 16.85 -36.55 28.87
N PRO A 227 15.55 -36.79 29.07
CA PRO A 227 14.58 -37.05 28.01
C PRO A 227 14.42 -35.82 27.10
N SER A 228 14.39 -36.07 25.79
CA SER A 228 14.20 -35.09 24.72
C SER A 228 13.16 -34.02 25.06
N GLU A 229 13.63 -32.83 25.45
CA GLU A 229 12.79 -31.63 25.42
C GLU A 229 12.41 -31.40 23.96
N SER A 230 11.15 -31.66 23.62
CA SER A 230 10.60 -31.27 22.34
C SER A 230 10.62 -29.74 22.27
N GLU A 231 11.62 -29.16 21.62
CA GLU A 231 11.72 -27.72 21.40
C GLU A 231 10.40 -27.22 20.78
N ASP A 232 9.77 -26.24 21.43
CA ASP A 232 8.54 -25.59 20.94
C ASP A 232 8.86 -24.71 19.73
N PHE A 233 8.95 -25.30 18.54
CA PHE A 233 9.18 -24.59 17.27
C PHE A 233 8.15 -23.47 16.99
N SER A 234 6.98 -23.50 17.64
CA SER A 234 5.97 -22.45 17.52
C SER A 234 6.43 -21.09 18.06
N LYS A 235 7.39 -21.07 18.99
CA LYS A 235 7.94 -19.84 19.59
C LYS A 235 9.10 -19.24 18.80
N MET A 236 9.74 -20.00 17.91
CA MET A 236 10.84 -19.51 17.05
C MET A 236 10.34 -18.45 16.07
N ARG A 237 11.25 -17.53 15.69
CA ARG A 237 10.98 -16.54 14.64
C ARG A 237 11.01 -17.22 13.27
N VAL A 238 10.29 -16.64 12.30
CA VAL A 238 10.22 -17.18 10.92
C VAL A 238 11.61 -17.30 10.30
N VAL A 239 12.49 -16.32 10.56
CA VAL A 239 13.88 -16.33 10.08
C VAL A 239 14.65 -17.56 10.61
N GLU A 240 14.58 -17.83 11.91
CA GLU A 240 15.26 -18.98 12.52
C GLU A 240 14.70 -20.33 12.02
N LEU A 241 13.40 -20.39 11.76
CA LEU A 241 12.76 -21.57 11.15
C LEU A 241 13.26 -21.79 9.71
N ARG A 242 13.37 -20.72 8.91
CA ARG A 242 13.90 -20.78 7.54
C ARG A 242 15.37 -21.20 7.54
N GLU A 243 16.19 -20.67 8.45
CA GLU A 243 17.59 -21.05 8.61
C GLU A 243 17.76 -22.52 8.99
N ARG A 244 17.00 -23.02 9.98
CA ARG A 244 17.05 -24.46 10.34
C ARG A 244 16.59 -25.36 9.19
N LEU A 245 15.55 -24.99 8.44
CA LEU A 245 15.14 -25.74 7.26
C LEU A 245 16.22 -25.74 6.16
N LYS A 246 16.89 -24.60 5.95
CA LYS A 246 18.00 -24.48 4.99
C LYS A 246 19.20 -25.33 5.40
N ALA A 247 19.51 -25.38 6.70
CA ALA A 247 20.55 -26.25 7.25
C ALA A 247 20.24 -27.76 7.04
N LEU A 248 18.95 -28.13 7.06
CA LEU A 248 18.48 -29.49 6.74
C LEU A 248 18.30 -29.74 5.24
N GLY A 249 18.62 -28.78 4.37
CA GLY A 249 18.43 -28.90 2.91
C GLY A 249 16.95 -28.94 2.48
N LEU A 250 16.03 -28.46 3.32
CA LEU A 250 14.60 -28.45 3.05
C LEU A 250 14.13 -27.08 2.52
N PRO A 251 13.06 -27.04 1.70
CA PRO A 251 12.55 -25.79 1.15
C PRO A 251 11.99 -24.87 2.24
N ALA A 252 12.63 -23.71 2.41
CA ALA A 252 12.34 -22.70 3.43
C ALA A 252 11.21 -21.72 3.06
N ARG A 253 10.40 -22.02 2.03
CA ARG A 253 9.27 -21.19 1.61
C ARG A 253 7.95 -21.67 2.24
N GLY A 254 7.08 -20.73 2.58
CA GLY A 254 5.73 -20.98 3.11
C GLY A 254 5.40 -20.11 4.33
N LYS A 255 4.14 -20.21 4.79
CA LYS A 255 3.67 -19.53 6.01
C LYS A 255 4.35 -20.12 7.25
N LYS A 256 4.45 -19.35 8.35
CA LYS A 256 5.10 -19.81 9.60
C LYS A 256 4.65 -21.21 10.04
N ALA A 257 3.35 -21.50 10.00
CA ALA A 257 2.80 -22.80 10.38
C ALA A 257 3.33 -23.96 9.51
N GLU A 258 3.47 -23.73 8.19
CA GLU A 258 4.03 -24.73 7.27
C GLU A 258 5.51 -24.96 7.50
N LEU A 259 6.27 -23.91 7.84
CA LEU A 259 7.69 -24.02 8.19
C LEU A 259 7.87 -24.81 9.50
N VAL A 260 7.05 -24.53 10.51
CA VAL A 260 7.03 -25.28 11.78
C VAL A 260 6.70 -26.75 11.53
N GLU A 261 5.67 -27.05 10.73
CA GLU A 261 5.28 -28.43 10.40
C GLU A 261 6.39 -29.17 9.63
N LYS A 262 7.00 -28.52 8.63
CA LYS A 262 8.13 -29.09 7.87
C LYS A 262 9.31 -29.39 8.80
N LEU A 263 9.65 -28.49 9.71
CA LEU A 263 10.77 -28.64 10.63
C LEU A 263 10.48 -29.75 11.66
N GLN A 264 9.28 -29.77 12.25
CA GLN A 264 8.83 -30.85 13.14
C GLN A 264 8.88 -32.21 12.46
N LYS A 265 8.43 -32.30 11.21
CA LYS A 265 8.46 -33.54 10.43
C LYS A 265 9.88 -33.99 10.13
N ALA A 266 10.79 -33.06 9.83
CA ALA A 266 12.20 -33.37 9.57
C ALA A 266 12.91 -33.88 10.83
N VAL A 267 12.72 -33.20 11.96
CA VAL A 267 13.30 -33.61 13.27
C VAL A 267 12.73 -34.95 13.72
N ALA A 268 11.43 -35.20 13.53
CA ALA A 268 10.82 -36.50 13.81
C ALA A 268 11.37 -37.61 12.89
N ALA A 269 11.64 -37.30 11.61
CA ALA A 269 12.26 -38.25 10.68
C ALA A 269 13.70 -38.60 11.08
N GLU A 270 14.49 -37.63 11.58
CA GLU A 270 15.82 -37.89 12.12
C GLU A 270 15.77 -38.76 13.39
N ALA A 271 14.82 -38.49 14.30
CA ALA A 271 14.63 -39.28 15.51
C ALA A 271 14.27 -40.76 15.23
N HIS A 272 13.60 -41.03 14.10
CA HIS A 272 13.23 -42.39 13.67
C HIS A 272 14.23 -43.02 12.68
N GLY A 273 15.21 -42.27 12.19
CA GLY A 273 16.04 -42.60 11.03
C GLY A 273 17.50 -42.94 11.33
N GLY A 274 17.83 -43.38 12.55
CA GLY A 274 19.18 -43.78 12.97
C GLY A 274 19.73 -45.02 12.25
N LYS A 275 19.94 -44.95 10.93
CA LYS A 275 20.83 -45.81 10.15
C LYS A 275 21.32 -45.00 8.95
N GLY A 276 22.58 -44.59 9.05
CA GLY A 276 23.23 -43.66 8.14
C GLY A 276 22.99 -43.95 6.66
N VAL A 277 22.42 -42.97 5.98
CA VAL A 277 22.54 -42.84 4.54
C VAL A 277 23.75 -41.94 4.30
N ALA A 278 24.84 -42.55 3.85
CA ALA A 278 26.01 -41.84 3.36
C ALA A 278 25.57 -40.84 2.27
N VAL A 279 25.82 -39.55 2.51
CA VAL A 279 25.63 -38.49 1.52
C VAL A 279 26.60 -38.76 0.38
N GLY A 280 26.06 -39.35 -0.69
CA GLY A 280 26.76 -39.62 -1.93
C GLY A 280 27.13 -38.32 -2.64
N ALA A 281 28.36 -38.30 -3.11
CA ALA A 281 28.96 -37.25 -3.92
C ALA A 281 28.09 -36.79 -5.09
N PHE A 282 28.08 -35.47 -5.30
CA PHE A 282 27.65 -34.80 -6.53
C PHE A 282 28.25 -35.49 -7.77
N PRO A 283 27.45 -35.97 -8.74
CA PRO A 283 28.00 -36.44 -10.00
C PRO A 283 28.37 -35.26 -10.89
N GLN A 284 29.63 -35.25 -11.30
CA GLN A 284 30.21 -34.41 -12.33
C GLN A 284 29.47 -34.67 -13.67
N ALA A 285 29.14 -33.59 -14.38
CA ALA A 285 28.43 -33.63 -15.67
C ALA A 285 29.23 -34.40 -16.75
N PRO A 286 28.60 -35.31 -17.52
CA PRO A 286 29.22 -35.87 -18.71
C PRO A 286 28.86 -35.08 -19.97
N SER A 287 29.88 -34.96 -20.82
CA SER A 287 29.91 -34.39 -22.16
C SER A 287 28.85 -34.94 -23.11
N ARG A 288 28.36 -34.05 -23.98
CA ARG A 288 27.51 -34.30 -25.17
C ARG A 288 27.94 -35.53 -25.99
N GLY A 289 27.00 -36.42 -26.25
CA GLY A 289 27.15 -37.54 -27.19
C GLY A 289 25.81 -38.13 -27.65
N SER A 290 25.34 -37.66 -28.81
CA SER A 290 24.71 -38.40 -29.93
C SER A 290 23.80 -39.63 -29.70
N LEU A 291 22.53 -39.49 -30.14
CA LEU A 291 21.66 -40.44 -30.88
C LEU A 291 21.45 -41.89 -30.36
N ARG A 292 20.21 -42.24 -29.95
CA ARG A 292 19.24 -43.06 -30.73
C ARG A 292 17.96 -43.42 -29.95
N ALA A 293 16.93 -43.71 -30.75
CA ALA A 293 15.55 -44.08 -30.47
C ALA A 293 15.31 -45.30 -29.54
N GLY A 294 14.12 -45.35 -28.94
CA GLY A 294 13.43 -46.62 -28.68
C GLY A 294 12.52 -46.71 -27.44
N THR A 295 11.21 -46.74 -27.70
CA THR A 295 10.16 -47.57 -27.03
C THR A 295 9.74 -47.34 -25.56
N ALA A 296 8.48 -46.88 -25.44
CA ALA A 296 7.37 -47.28 -24.57
C ALA A 296 7.61 -48.25 -23.40
N LEU A 297 6.97 -47.94 -22.24
CA LEU A 297 6.02 -48.81 -21.51
C LEU A 297 5.49 -48.10 -20.23
N THR A 298 4.15 -48.19 -20.04
CA THR A 298 3.38 -48.32 -18.77
C THR A 298 3.84 -47.54 -17.53
N GLY A 299 3.09 -46.60 -16.97
CA GLY A 299 1.75 -46.78 -16.40
C GLY A 299 1.85 -47.06 -14.90
N SER A 300 1.46 -46.11 -14.04
CA SER A 300 0.89 -46.38 -12.71
C SER A 300 0.29 -45.12 -12.09
N SER A 301 -1.02 -45.25 -11.91
CA SER A 301 -1.93 -44.42 -11.14
C SER A 301 -1.61 -44.51 -9.64
N LEU A 302 -1.60 -43.38 -8.93
CA LEU A 302 -1.69 -43.37 -7.48
C LEU A 302 -2.69 -42.31 -7.03
N SER A 303 -3.69 -42.83 -6.32
CA SER A 303 -4.94 -42.20 -5.95
C SER A 303 -4.81 -41.10 -4.91
N ARG A 304 -5.70 -40.12 -5.05
CA ARG A 304 -6.08 -39.11 -4.06
C ARG A 304 -6.33 -39.74 -2.68
N LEU A 305 -5.72 -39.16 -1.66
CA LEU A 305 -6.27 -39.12 -0.31
C LEU A 305 -6.51 -37.66 0.04
N GLY A 306 -7.79 -37.31 0.14
CA GLY A 306 -8.23 -36.00 0.61
C GLY A 306 -7.99 -35.87 2.11
N ARG A 307 -7.42 -34.73 2.52
CA ARG A 307 -7.52 -34.23 3.88
C ARG A 307 -7.99 -32.78 3.83
N ALA A 308 -9.03 -32.51 4.60
CA ALA A 308 -9.60 -31.20 4.81
C ALA A 308 -8.61 -30.34 5.60
N GLY A 309 -8.07 -29.30 4.95
CA GLY A 309 -7.38 -28.20 5.62
C GLY A 309 -8.37 -27.15 6.12
N PRO A 310 -7.93 -26.23 7.00
CA PRO A 310 -8.75 -25.12 7.49
C PRO A 310 -9.14 -24.17 6.34
N PRO A 311 -10.23 -23.39 6.47
CA PRO A 311 -10.76 -22.60 5.37
C PRO A 311 -9.75 -21.52 4.92
N PRO A 312 -9.41 -21.43 3.63
CA PRO A 312 -8.59 -20.35 3.11
C PRO A 312 -9.42 -19.07 3.02
N HIS A 313 -9.12 -18.09 3.88
CA HIS A 313 -9.51 -16.70 3.65
C HIS A 313 -8.72 -16.20 2.42
N GLY A 314 -9.39 -15.96 1.30
CA GLY A 314 -8.77 -15.46 0.06
C GLY A 314 -9.31 -16.05 -1.25
N ARG A 315 -9.90 -17.26 -1.23
CA ARG A 315 -10.43 -17.90 -2.48
C ARG A 315 -11.71 -17.31 -3.04
N GLY A 316 -12.28 -16.30 -2.37
CA GLY A 316 -13.50 -15.62 -2.82
C GLY A 316 -13.27 -14.86 -4.11
N ALA A 317 -12.30 -13.94 -4.10
CA ALA A 317 -12.05 -12.98 -5.19
C ALA A 317 -11.78 -13.64 -6.54
N ALA A 318 -10.89 -14.64 -6.58
CA ALA A 318 -10.58 -15.37 -7.83
C ALA A 318 -11.81 -16.11 -8.40
N ARG A 319 -12.73 -16.55 -7.52
CA ARG A 319 -13.94 -17.26 -7.94
C ARG A 319 -15.02 -16.30 -8.43
N THR A 320 -15.11 -15.09 -7.86
CA THR A 320 -15.99 -14.02 -8.36
C THR A 320 -15.51 -13.50 -9.71
N ALA A 321 -14.20 -13.30 -9.88
CA ALA A 321 -13.62 -12.85 -11.14
C ALA A 321 -13.90 -13.82 -12.30
N ALA A 322 -13.82 -15.14 -12.05
CA ALA A 322 -14.15 -16.16 -13.06
C ALA A 322 -15.64 -16.16 -13.48
N GLN A 323 -16.56 -15.79 -12.58
CA GLN A 323 -17.99 -15.69 -12.91
C GLN A 323 -18.30 -14.42 -13.70
N ALA A 324 -17.66 -13.29 -13.37
CA ALA A 324 -17.80 -12.04 -14.10
C ALA A 324 -17.28 -12.14 -15.54
N ALA A 325 -16.15 -12.83 -15.76
CA ALA A 325 -15.56 -13.06 -17.09
C ALA A 325 -16.49 -13.84 -18.05
N SER A 326 -17.40 -14.67 -17.53
CA SER A 326 -18.32 -15.44 -18.37
C SER A 326 -19.42 -14.59 -19.03
N ALA A 327 -19.73 -13.40 -18.51
CA ALA A 327 -20.78 -12.54 -19.06
C ALA A 327 -20.29 -11.67 -20.24
N THR A 328 -19.00 -11.33 -20.26
CA THR A 328 -18.34 -10.50 -21.28
C THR A 328 -18.00 -11.25 -22.59
N ARG A 329 -18.24 -12.57 -22.64
CA ARG A 329 -17.78 -13.50 -23.69
C ARG A 329 -18.30 -13.25 -25.12
N LYS A 330 -19.35 -12.44 -25.32
CA LYS A 330 -20.06 -12.36 -26.61
C LYS A 330 -19.68 -11.18 -27.52
N THR A 331 -18.90 -10.21 -27.05
CA THR A 331 -18.72 -8.93 -27.76
C THR A 331 -17.26 -8.49 -27.97
N LEU A 332 -16.31 -9.12 -27.29
CA LEU A 332 -14.91 -8.69 -27.31
C LEU A 332 -14.13 -9.56 -28.29
N GLY A 333 -13.68 -8.97 -29.41
CA GLY A 333 -13.05 -9.70 -30.51
C GLY A 333 -11.53 -9.80 -30.37
N ASN A 334 -10.88 -8.76 -29.84
CA ASN A 334 -9.42 -8.69 -29.69
C ASN A 334 -9.02 -7.82 -28.48
N PRO A 335 -7.75 -7.90 -28.00
CA PRO A 335 -7.30 -7.10 -26.86
C PRO A 335 -7.45 -5.58 -27.04
N VAL A 336 -7.32 -5.07 -28.27
CA VAL A 336 -7.51 -3.63 -28.58
C VAL A 336 -8.95 -3.19 -28.30
N SER A 337 -9.94 -3.99 -28.73
CA SER A 337 -11.35 -3.74 -28.48
C SER A 337 -11.70 -3.81 -26.99
N PHE A 338 -11.01 -4.70 -26.25
CA PHE A 338 -11.13 -4.78 -24.79
C PHE A 338 -10.64 -3.52 -24.09
N LEU A 339 -9.42 -3.06 -24.40
CA LEU A 339 -8.89 -1.83 -23.81
C LEU A 339 -9.74 -0.60 -24.16
N THR A 340 -10.26 -0.54 -25.39
CA THR A 340 -11.13 0.56 -25.84
C THR A 340 -12.48 0.56 -25.12
N GLN A 341 -13.10 -0.61 -24.90
CA GLN A 341 -14.42 -0.71 -24.28
C GLN A 341 -14.38 -0.64 -22.75
N GLU A 342 -13.47 -1.38 -22.11
CA GLU A 342 -13.46 -1.55 -20.65
C GLU A 342 -12.64 -0.47 -19.94
N LEU A 343 -11.54 -0.02 -20.54
CA LEU A 343 -10.69 1.03 -19.98
C LEU A 343 -10.93 2.41 -20.62
N LEU A 344 -11.86 2.50 -21.60
CA LEU A 344 -12.14 3.72 -22.36
C LEU A 344 -10.89 4.34 -23.00
N MET A 345 -9.93 3.50 -23.39
CA MET A 345 -8.71 3.95 -24.05
C MET A 345 -8.99 4.36 -25.51
N PRO A 346 -8.38 5.44 -26.03
CA PRO A 346 -8.43 5.71 -27.46
C PRO A 346 -7.84 4.53 -28.25
N GLU A 347 -8.48 4.14 -29.35
CA GLU A 347 -8.10 2.96 -30.14
C GLU A 347 -6.61 2.96 -30.53
N LEU A 348 -6.08 4.11 -30.96
CA LEU A 348 -4.65 4.27 -31.29
C LEU A 348 -3.72 3.97 -30.09
N VAL A 349 -4.11 4.38 -28.88
CA VAL A 349 -3.33 4.11 -27.66
C VAL A 349 -3.43 2.62 -27.30
N ALA A 350 -4.62 2.04 -27.40
CA ALA A 350 -4.83 0.61 -27.18
C ALA A 350 -3.99 -0.25 -28.14
N GLU A 351 -3.92 0.10 -29.43
CA GLU A 351 -3.05 -0.56 -30.40
C GLU A 351 -1.57 -0.45 -30.02
N GLN A 352 -1.11 0.74 -29.63
CA GLN A 352 0.28 0.95 -29.20
C GLN A 352 0.63 0.09 -27.98
N VAL A 353 -0.28 0.00 -27.00
CA VAL A 353 -0.11 -0.77 -25.77
C VAL A 353 -0.04 -2.28 -26.06
N VAL A 354 -0.95 -2.79 -26.91
CA VAL A 354 -0.94 -4.21 -27.32
C VAL A 354 0.31 -4.54 -28.14
N ASN A 355 0.71 -3.67 -29.07
CA ASN A 355 1.91 -3.87 -29.88
C ASN A 355 3.21 -3.77 -29.07
N GLY A 356 3.22 -2.95 -28.01
CA GLY A 356 4.35 -2.79 -27.10
C GLY A 356 4.51 -3.95 -26.11
N CYS A 357 3.48 -4.79 -25.92
CA CYS A 357 3.48 -5.88 -24.94
C CYS A 357 3.00 -7.20 -25.55
N PRO A 358 3.92 -8.06 -26.02
CA PRO A 358 3.58 -9.36 -26.59
C PRO A 358 2.78 -10.26 -25.64
N ALA A 359 3.05 -10.19 -24.33
CA ALA A 359 2.30 -10.93 -23.32
C ALA A 359 0.82 -10.53 -23.30
N LEU A 360 0.53 -9.23 -23.41
CA LEU A 360 -0.84 -8.73 -23.50
C LEU A 360 -1.55 -9.18 -24.79
N ALA A 361 -0.82 -9.22 -25.91
CA ALA A 361 -1.34 -9.71 -27.18
C ALA A 361 -1.66 -11.22 -27.18
N GLN A 362 -0.95 -12.00 -26.35
CA GLN A 362 -1.12 -13.45 -26.22
C GLN A 362 -2.12 -13.85 -25.13
N ALA A 363 -2.40 -12.96 -24.18
CA ALA A 363 -3.34 -13.21 -23.10
C ALA A 363 -4.76 -13.43 -23.63
N SER A 364 -5.48 -14.38 -23.01
CA SER A 364 -6.88 -14.59 -23.36
C SER A 364 -7.74 -13.42 -22.86
N LEU A 365 -8.81 -13.08 -23.59
CA LEU A 365 -9.73 -12.02 -23.15
C LEU A 365 -10.39 -12.31 -21.81
N GLU A 366 -10.54 -13.60 -21.45
CA GLU A 366 -11.05 -14.04 -20.14
C GLU A 366 -10.06 -13.70 -19.04
N ASP A 367 -8.75 -13.93 -19.26
CA ASP A 367 -7.71 -13.60 -18.30
C ASP A 367 -7.55 -12.08 -18.13
N LEU A 368 -7.64 -11.32 -19.24
CA LEU A 368 -7.62 -9.85 -19.19
C LEU A 368 -8.82 -9.30 -18.39
N ALA A 369 -10.02 -9.83 -18.64
CA ALA A 369 -11.23 -9.44 -17.92
C ALA A 369 -11.15 -9.81 -16.43
N ALA A 370 -10.69 -11.02 -16.11
CA ALA A 370 -10.53 -11.46 -14.73
C ALA A 370 -9.51 -10.60 -13.97
N THR A 371 -8.41 -10.22 -14.63
CA THR A 371 -7.37 -9.37 -14.07
C THR A 371 -7.87 -7.95 -13.84
N LEU A 372 -8.56 -7.35 -14.82
CA LEU A 372 -9.17 -6.03 -14.64
C LEU A 372 -10.20 -6.02 -13.51
N HIS A 373 -11.05 -7.05 -13.43
CA HIS A 373 -12.04 -7.19 -12.38
C HIS A 373 -11.39 -7.29 -10.99
N PHE A 374 -10.34 -8.10 -10.86
CA PHE A 374 -9.55 -8.19 -9.62
C PHE A 374 -9.00 -6.82 -9.19
N LEU A 375 -8.41 -6.06 -10.12
CA LEU A 375 -7.90 -4.73 -9.83
C LEU A 375 -9.00 -3.74 -9.39
N GLN A 376 -10.21 -3.86 -9.95
CA GLN A 376 -11.35 -3.02 -9.59
C GLN A 376 -11.96 -3.38 -8.23
N GLU A 377 -12.10 -4.68 -7.92
CA GLU A 377 -12.67 -5.13 -6.65
C GLU A 377 -11.72 -4.93 -5.47
N GLU A 378 -10.46 -5.33 -5.61
CA GLU A 378 -9.53 -5.42 -4.48
C GLU A 378 -8.85 -4.09 -4.14
N LEU A 379 -8.56 -3.28 -5.16
CA LEU A 379 -7.84 -2.01 -5.00
C LEU A 379 -8.77 -0.79 -5.10
N GLN A 380 -10.01 -0.98 -5.52
CA GLN A 380 -11.09 0.02 -5.56
C GLN A 380 -10.79 1.38 -6.20
N PRO A 381 -10.17 1.47 -7.39
CA PRO A 381 -10.47 2.58 -8.26
C PRO A 381 -11.35 2.10 -9.43
N GLY A 382 -12.23 2.96 -9.92
CA GLY A 382 -13.07 2.65 -11.08
C GLY A 382 -12.23 2.36 -12.34
N PRO A 383 -12.83 1.76 -13.40
CA PRO A 383 -12.14 1.33 -14.62
C PRO A 383 -11.21 2.40 -15.24
N VAL A 384 -11.68 3.66 -15.26
CA VAL A 384 -10.95 4.79 -15.87
C VAL A 384 -9.59 5.05 -15.21
N PHE A 385 -9.45 4.73 -13.93
CA PHE A 385 -8.19 4.96 -13.20
C PHE A 385 -7.10 3.97 -13.59
N TRP A 386 -7.45 2.81 -14.17
CA TRP A 386 -6.50 1.81 -14.63
C TRP A 386 -5.98 2.06 -16.04
N ALA A 387 -6.65 2.91 -16.84
CA ALA A 387 -6.21 3.23 -18.19
C ALA A 387 -4.80 3.82 -18.24
N GLY A 388 -4.50 4.76 -17.33
CA GLY A 388 -3.16 5.36 -17.21
C GLY A 388 -2.08 4.36 -16.79
N PRO A 389 -2.23 3.65 -15.66
CA PRO A 389 -1.33 2.59 -15.22
C PRO A 389 -1.08 1.51 -16.28
N VAL A 390 -2.14 0.96 -16.91
CA VAL A 390 -2.02 -0.09 -17.94
C VAL A 390 -1.36 0.44 -19.22
N SER A 391 -1.59 1.71 -19.58
CA SER A 391 -0.91 2.34 -20.72
C SER A 391 0.59 2.48 -20.49
N ARG A 392 1.00 2.83 -19.26
CA ARG A 392 2.42 2.91 -18.87
C ARG A 392 3.07 1.54 -18.76
N ASP A 393 2.32 0.57 -18.24
CA ASP A 393 2.83 -0.75 -17.91
C ASP A 393 1.78 -1.83 -18.21
N PRO A 394 1.66 -2.27 -19.47
CA PRO A 394 0.70 -3.28 -19.89
C PRO A 394 0.89 -4.64 -19.26
N GLN A 395 2.07 -4.94 -18.71
CA GLN A 395 2.37 -6.21 -18.07
C GLN A 395 1.46 -6.46 -16.86
N LEU A 396 0.98 -5.38 -16.20
CA LEU A 396 0.00 -5.47 -15.12
C LEU A 396 -1.24 -6.25 -15.54
N LEU A 397 -1.78 -5.95 -16.72
CA LEU A 397 -3.02 -6.55 -17.20
C LEU A 397 -2.78 -7.92 -17.86
N ALA A 398 -1.57 -8.16 -18.37
CA ALA A 398 -1.18 -9.44 -18.95
C ALA A 398 -0.91 -10.53 -17.90
N THR A 399 -0.69 -10.15 -16.64
CA THR A 399 -0.39 -11.08 -15.54
C THR A 399 -1.68 -11.67 -14.97
N PRO A 400 -1.77 -13.00 -14.75
CA PRO A 400 -2.98 -13.62 -14.23
C PRO A 400 -3.39 -13.07 -12.85
N ALA A 401 -4.69 -12.85 -12.67
CA ALA A 401 -5.26 -12.35 -11.41
C ALA A 401 -4.84 -13.16 -10.16
N SER A 402 -4.61 -14.47 -10.28
CA SER A 402 -4.15 -15.30 -9.18
C SER A 402 -2.74 -14.95 -8.69
N GLU A 403 -1.83 -14.63 -9.62
CA GLU A 403 -0.46 -14.25 -9.26
C GLU A 403 -0.41 -12.84 -8.63
N LEU A 404 -1.25 -11.94 -9.15
CA LEU A 404 -1.44 -10.61 -8.56
C LEU A 404 -2.05 -10.70 -7.15
N ALA A 405 -3.02 -11.60 -6.94
CA ALA A 405 -3.65 -11.81 -5.65
C ALA A 405 -2.66 -12.32 -4.60
N ASP A 406 -1.84 -13.32 -4.94
CA ASP A 406 -0.80 -13.83 -4.02
C ASP A 406 0.20 -12.72 -3.62
N THR A 407 0.55 -11.86 -4.58
CA THR A 407 1.45 -10.73 -4.34
C THR A 407 0.78 -9.63 -3.51
N LEU A 408 -0.50 -9.35 -3.76
CA LEU A 408 -1.29 -8.39 -2.99
C LEU A 408 -1.43 -8.83 -1.53
N ASP A 409 -1.80 -10.10 -1.30
CA ASP A 409 -1.92 -10.69 0.04
C ASP A 409 -0.60 -10.60 0.80
N TRP A 410 0.52 -10.87 0.12
CA TRP A 410 1.85 -10.73 0.71
C TRP A 410 2.18 -9.27 1.05
N LEU A 411 1.89 -8.32 0.15
CA LEU A 411 2.13 -6.89 0.41
C LEU A 411 1.29 -6.41 1.60
N GLU A 412 0.05 -6.87 1.69
CA GLU A 412 -0.84 -6.57 2.80
C GLU A 412 -0.35 -7.14 4.12
N GLU A 413 0.03 -8.42 4.15
CA GLU A 413 0.60 -9.06 5.34
C GLU A 413 1.93 -8.39 5.74
N PHE A 414 2.79 -8.13 4.76
CA PHE A 414 4.07 -7.45 4.99
C PHE A 414 3.86 -6.07 5.59
N LEU A 415 2.96 -5.26 5.02
CA LEU A 415 2.71 -3.89 5.49
C LEU A 415 1.96 -3.86 6.81
N TRP A 416 0.93 -4.69 7.02
CA TRP A 416 0.19 -4.68 8.29
C TRP A 416 0.99 -5.17 9.49
N ASN A 417 2.01 -6.00 9.26
CA ASN A 417 2.91 -6.44 10.32
C ASN A 417 3.94 -5.37 10.72
N GLN A 418 3.96 -4.21 10.05
CA GLN A 418 4.93 -3.16 10.29
C GLN A 418 4.31 -2.03 11.10
N GLU A 419 4.88 -1.75 12.28
CA GLU A 419 4.42 -0.66 13.15
C GLU A 419 4.49 0.71 12.45
N TRP A 420 5.45 0.89 11.54
CA TRP A 420 5.62 2.12 10.78
C TRP A 420 4.61 2.28 9.64
N ALA A 421 3.91 1.22 9.24
CA ALA A 421 2.90 1.26 8.17
C ALA A 421 1.49 1.55 8.70
N VAL A 422 1.34 1.93 9.98
CA VAL A 422 0.03 2.28 10.55
C VAL A 422 -0.59 3.43 9.77
N GLY A 423 -1.77 3.20 9.19
CA GLY A 423 -2.47 4.15 8.32
C GLY A 423 -2.20 3.94 6.82
N PHE A 424 -1.27 3.07 6.46
CA PHE A 424 -1.08 2.58 5.09
C PHE A 424 -2.14 1.50 4.78
N GLY A 425 -3.38 1.96 4.59
CA GLY A 425 -4.48 1.07 4.22
C GLY A 425 -4.45 0.66 2.75
N ARG A 426 -5.44 -0.14 2.34
CA ARG A 426 -5.64 -0.57 0.94
C ARG A 426 -5.66 0.59 -0.07
N GLN A 427 -6.15 1.77 0.32
CA GLN A 427 -6.13 2.96 -0.53
C GLN A 427 -4.70 3.45 -0.81
N GLY A 428 -3.81 3.39 0.19
CA GLY A 428 -2.39 3.74 0.03
C GLY A 428 -1.70 2.75 -0.89
N LEU A 429 -1.99 1.46 -0.71
CA LEU A 429 -1.46 0.40 -1.57
C LEU A 429 -1.98 0.51 -3.01
N SER A 430 -3.27 0.75 -3.19
CA SER A 430 -3.88 1.05 -4.50
C SER A 430 -3.22 2.23 -5.19
N THR A 431 -2.97 3.32 -4.47
CA THR A 431 -2.26 4.50 -5.02
C THR A 431 -0.81 4.15 -5.39
N ALA A 432 -0.12 3.37 -4.57
CA ALA A 432 1.23 2.92 -4.84
C ALA A 432 1.30 2.05 -6.10
N ILE A 433 0.39 1.08 -6.24
CA ILE A 433 0.28 0.20 -7.40
C ILE A 433 -0.11 0.98 -8.66
N GLN A 434 -1.05 1.92 -8.58
CA GLN A 434 -1.41 2.76 -9.73
C GLN A 434 -0.21 3.56 -10.24
N ASN A 435 0.60 4.11 -9.34
CA ASN A 435 1.82 4.80 -9.72
C ASN A 435 2.89 3.85 -10.25
N GLN A 436 2.93 2.62 -9.75
CA GLN A 436 4.00 1.65 -9.99
C GLN A 436 3.45 0.21 -10.07
N PRO A 437 2.87 -0.17 -11.22
CA PRO A 437 2.16 -1.44 -11.38
C PRO A 437 3.02 -2.69 -11.16
N GLN A 438 4.30 -2.59 -11.50
CA GLN A 438 5.33 -3.61 -11.28
C GLN A 438 5.44 -4.15 -9.86
N LEU A 439 5.00 -3.39 -8.84
CA LEU A 439 4.93 -3.90 -7.47
C LEU A 439 4.06 -5.16 -7.36
N LEU A 440 3.03 -5.29 -8.20
CA LEU A 440 2.02 -6.35 -8.09
C LEU A 440 2.35 -7.62 -8.90
N TYR A 441 3.03 -7.48 -10.04
CA TYR A 441 3.33 -8.61 -10.92
C TYR A 441 4.79 -9.09 -10.84
N ARG A 442 5.64 -8.46 -10.01
CA ARG A 442 7.01 -8.95 -9.76
C ARG A 442 7.03 -10.33 -9.10
N GLY A 443 5.95 -10.67 -8.39
CA GLY A 443 5.81 -11.90 -7.64
C GLY A 443 6.43 -11.83 -6.24
N VAL A 444 5.89 -12.66 -5.35
CA VAL A 444 6.27 -12.71 -3.93
C VAL A 444 7.77 -13.00 -3.73
N ASP A 445 8.34 -13.92 -4.51
CA ASP A 445 9.76 -14.32 -4.34
C ASP A 445 10.72 -13.16 -4.58
N ALA A 446 10.47 -12.37 -5.63
CA ALA A 446 11.31 -11.24 -5.98
C ALA A 446 11.19 -10.10 -4.95
N LEU A 447 10.01 -9.92 -4.36
CA LEU A 447 9.82 -8.97 -3.27
C LEU A 447 10.51 -9.43 -1.99
N GLU A 448 10.41 -10.72 -1.62
CA GLU A 448 11.14 -11.29 -0.49
C GLU A 448 12.65 -11.14 -0.66
N GLU A 449 13.20 -11.46 -1.84
CA GLU A 449 14.63 -11.29 -2.15
C GLU A 449 15.06 -9.84 -2.02
N THR A 450 14.19 -8.91 -2.42
CA THR A 450 14.46 -7.47 -2.28
C THR A 450 14.48 -7.04 -0.82
N VAL A 451 13.52 -7.51 -0.01
CA VAL A 451 13.51 -7.24 1.43
C VAL A 451 14.75 -7.82 2.10
N GLU A 452 15.13 -9.05 1.77
CA GLU A 452 16.35 -9.70 2.28
C GLU A 452 17.60 -8.89 1.90
N TRP A 453 17.69 -8.43 0.65
CA TRP A 453 18.78 -7.57 0.21
C TRP A 453 18.85 -6.28 1.02
N LEU A 454 17.71 -5.59 1.22
CA LEU A 454 17.63 -4.36 1.98
C LEU A 454 18.05 -4.57 3.45
N GLN A 455 17.58 -5.65 4.07
CA GLN A 455 17.94 -6.02 5.44
C GLN A 455 19.44 -6.31 5.59
N ASN A 456 20.03 -7.04 4.62
CA ASN A 456 21.46 -7.32 4.60
C ASN A 456 22.32 -6.05 4.44
N HIS A 457 21.76 -4.97 3.88
CA HIS A 457 22.39 -3.66 3.74
C HIS A 457 21.99 -2.68 4.86
N GLY A 458 21.48 -3.20 5.99
CA GLY A 458 21.24 -2.44 7.22
C GLY A 458 19.87 -1.76 7.31
N LEU A 459 18.99 -1.92 6.32
CA LEU A 459 17.64 -1.39 6.37
C LEU A 459 16.78 -2.25 7.32
N SER A 460 16.86 -1.94 8.62
CA SER A 460 16.03 -2.53 9.65
C SER A 460 14.65 -1.89 9.73
N ASP A 461 13.68 -2.59 10.33
CA ASP A 461 12.33 -2.02 10.59
C ASP A 461 12.42 -0.72 11.41
N ALA A 462 13.40 -0.61 12.31
CA ALA A 462 13.68 0.61 13.07
C ALA A 462 14.16 1.76 12.16
N ALA A 463 15.05 1.48 11.19
CA ALA A 463 15.52 2.49 10.23
C ALA A 463 14.37 2.99 9.33
N VAL A 464 13.50 2.08 8.87
CA VAL A 464 12.30 2.46 8.10
C VAL A 464 11.34 3.27 8.98
N SER A 465 11.13 2.84 10.23
CA SER A 465 10.30 3.55 11.19
C SER A 465 10.81 4.96 11.49
N ASP A 466 12.11 5.14 11.73
CA ASP A 466 12.71 6.45 11.98
C ASP A 466 12.53 7.38 10.77
N TYR A 467 12.65 6.84 9.55
CA TYR A 467 12.42 7.60 8.32
C TYR A 467 10.95 8.01 8.16
N VAL A 468 10.01 7.09 8.42
CA VAL A 468 8.57 7.33 8.29
C VAL A 468 8.03 8.23 9.41
N SER A 469 8.54 8.10 10.63
CA SER A 469 8.14 8.88 11.81
C SER A 469 8.77 10.26 11.90
N GLY A 470 9.75 10.57 11.04
CA GLY A 470 10.44 11.85 11.01
C GLY A 470 9.51 13.08 10.89
N PRO A 471 9.99 14.28 11.23
CA PRO A 471 9.22 15.53 11.16
C PRO A 471 8.77 15.91 9.73
N THR A 472 9.31 15.20 8.73
CA THR A 472 8.89 15.19 7.32
C THR A 472 7.88 14.07 7.02
N SER A 473 7.10 13.62 8.01
CA SER A 473 5.81 12.94 7.82
C SER A 473 4.86 13.92 7.12
N VAL A 474 5.18 14.22 5.86
CA VAL A 474 4.39 15.07 5.00
C VAL A 474 3.04 14.38 4.91
N PRO A 475 1.97 15.03 5.39
CA PRO A 475 0.65 14.46 5.24
C PRO A 475 0.42 14.27 3.74
N TYR A 476 0.06 13.03 3.39
CA TYR A 476 -0.46 12.59 2.10
C TYR A 476 -1.10 13.76 1.31
N PRO A 477 -0.67 14.08 0.07
CA PRO A 477 -0.50 13.11 -1.03
C PRO A 477 0.69 13.37 -1.99
N ALA A 478 1.78 14.06 -1.61
CA ALA A 478 2.72 14.59 -2.61
C ALA A 478 3.94 13.71 -2.94
N GLU A 479 4.47 12.93 -1.99
CA GLU A 479 5.73 12.21 -2.21
C GLU A 479 5.59 10.70 -1.97
N PRO A 480 6.10 9.86 -2.90
CA PRO A 480 6.09 8.41 -2.76
C PRO A 480 7.01 7.98 -1.62
N TYR A 481 6.60 6.94 -0.89
CA TYR A 481 7.45 6.31 0.13
C TYR A 481 8.70 5.70 -0.53
N PRO A 482 9.92 6.18 -0.22
CA PRO A 482 11.13 5.77 -0.94
C PRO A 482 11.38 4.27 -0.86
N TRP A 483 11.05 3.64 0.26
CA TRP A 483 11.21 2.19 0.46
C TRP A 483 10.25 1.36 -0.41
N ILE A 484 9.05 1.87 -0.73
CA ILE A 484 8.17 1.22 -1.73
C ILE A 484 8.84 1.26 -3.10
N GLU A 485 9.54 2.35 -3.43
CA GLU A 485 10.28 2.45 -4.69
C GLU A 485 11.48 1.48 -4.70
N LEU A 486 12.15 1.26 -3.57
CA LEU A 486 13.20 0.26 -3.46
C LEU A 486 12.68 -1.17 -3.71
N LEU A 487 11.51 -1.52 -3.16
CA LEU A 487 10.84 -2.80 -3.43
C LEU A 487 10.59 -3.02 -4.93
N GLN A 488 10.30 -1.95 -5.66
CA GLN A 488 10.01 -2.00 -7.09
C GLN A 488 11.24 -2.12 -7.97
N LEU A 489 12.40 -1.62 -7.54
CA LEU A 489 13.66 -1.82 -8.27
C LEU A 489 14.12 -3.27 -8.15
N GLY A 490 13.98 -3.78 -6.93
CA GLY A 490 14.36 -5.09 -6.47
C GLY A 490 15.85 -5.39 -6.44
N SER A 491 16.19 -6.51 -5.81
CA SER A 491 17.54 -6.89 -5.38
C SER A 491 18.62 -6.66 -6.45
N GLU A 492 18.41 -7.15 -7.67
CA GLU A 492 19.40 -7.04 -8.76
C GLU A 492 19.68 -5.59 -9.16
N ALA A 493 18.64 -4.76 -9.30
CA ALA A 493 18.80 -3.36 -9.66
C ALA A 493 19.46 -2.58 -8.53
N LEU A 494 19.05 -2.84 -7.28
CA LEU A 494 19.66 -2.25 -6.09
C LEU A 494 21.15 -2.63 -5.96
N ALA A 495 21.50 -3.89 -6.22
CA ALA A 495 22.88 -4.35 -6.23
C ALA A 495 23.72 -3.63 -7.31
N ARG A 496 23.16 -3.40 -8.50
CA ARG A 496 23.84 -2.60 -9.54
C ARG A 496 24.03 -1.13 -9.13
N GLY A 497 23.03 -0.53 -8.47
CA GLY A 497 23.15 0.82 -7.93
C GLY A 497 24.20 0.92 -6.83
N ALA A 498 24.25 -0.06 -5.93
CA ALA A 498 25.28 -0.16 -4.89
C ALA A 498 26.68 -0.29 -5.51
N ALA A 499 26.87 -1.22 -6.46
CA ALA A 499 28.13 -1.40 -7.17
C ALA A 499 28.56 -0.13 -7.94
N TRP A 500 27.60 0.62 -8.48
CA TRP A 500 27.87 1.91 -9.13
C TRP A 500 28.37 2.96 -8.13
N LEU A 501 27.77 3.06 -6.93
CA LEU A 501 28.25 3.95 -5.87
C LEU A 501 29.67 3.60 -5.43
N GLU A 502 29.97 2.31 -5.30
CA GLU A 502 31.31 1.83 -4.94
C GLU A 502 32.34 2.19 -6.02
N ALA A 503 32.01 1.96 -7.29
CA ALA A 503 32.93 2.18 -8.40
C ALA A 503 33.15 3.65 -8.78
N GLU A 504 32.07 4.46 -8.81
CA GLU A 504 32.14 5.83 -9.32
C GLU A 504 32.38 6.87 -8.22
N LEU A 505 32.00 6.58 -6.98
CA LEU A 505 32.16 7.51 -5.86
C LEU A 505 33.20 7.08 -4.82
N ASP A 506 33.86 5.93 -5.02
CA ASP A 506 34.76 5.29 -4.06
C ASP A 506 34.12 5.18 -2.67
N TRP A 507 32.82 4.82 -2.63
CA TRP A 507 32.11 4.57 -1.39
C TRP A 507 32.41 3.16 -0.91
N PRO A 508 32.90 2.97 0.32
CA PRO A 508 32.99 1.63 0.88
C PRO A 508 31.59 1.04 1.11
N PRO A 509 31.42 -0.30 1.11
CA PRO A 509 30.12 -0.95 1.28
C PRO A 509 29.35 -0.51 2.53
N GLU A 510 30.07 -0.17 3.61
CA GLU A 510 29.50 0.34 4.85
C GLU A 510 28.87 1.73 4.68
N ASP A 511 29.46 2.59 3.83
CA ASP A 511 28.92 3.92 3.53
C ASP A 511 27.71 3.81 2.61
N VAL A 512 27.70 2.87 1.65
CA VAL A 512 26.50 2.56 0.84
C VAL A 512 25.34 2.11 1.74
N SER A 513 25.62 1.21 2.68
CA SER A 513 24.62 0.71 3.64
C SER A 513 24.11 1.84 4.56
N ARG A 514 25.00 2.73 5.01
CA ARG A 514 24.62 3.90 5.82
C ARG A 514 23.77 4.90 5.01
N ALA A 515 24.12 5.14 3.75
CA ALA A 515 23.37 6.00 2.86
C ALA A 515 21.98 5.42 2.54
N LEU A 516 21.87 4.11 2.34
CA LEU A 516 20.58 3.44 2.18
C LEU A 516 19.65 3.70 3.38
N CYS A 517 20.19 3.64 4.60
CA CYS A 517 19.41 3.84 5.82
C CYS A 517 19.00 5.30 6.06
N ARG A 518 19.88 6.26 5.73
CA ARG A 518 19.64 7.69 6.01
C ARG A 518 18.96 8.43 4.86
N GLU A 519 19.34 8.10 3.64
CA GLU A 519 18.98 8.82 2.42
C GLU A 519 18.69 7.82 1.28
N PRO A 520 17.60 7.04 1.36
CA PRO A 520 17.28 6.00 0.37
C PRO A 520 17.21 6.54 -1.08
N HIS A 521 16.94 7.84 -1.26
CA HIS A 521 16.95 8.52 -2.55
C HIS A 521 18.33 8.50 -3.25
N VAL A 522 19.43 8.45 -2.50
CA VAL A 522 20.79 8.28 -3.05
C VAL A 522 20.87 6.98 -3.83
N LEU A 523 20.35 5.88 -3.26
CA LEU A 523 20.38 4.59 -3.95
C LEU A 523 19.44 4.61 -5.17
N LEU A 524 18.26 5.23 -5.08
CA LEU A 524 17.37 5.38 -6.25
C LEU A 524 18.05 6.13 -7.42
N ALA A 525 18.77 7.21 -7.11
CA ALA A 525 19.52 7.97 -8.10
C ALA A 525 20.74 7.19 -8.62
N ALA A 526 21.40 6.38 -7.79
CA ALA A 526 22.47 5.49 -8.23
C ALA A 526 21.98 4.37 -9.15
N VAL A 527 20.85 3.74 -8.84
CA VAL A 527 20.22 2.72 -9.70
C VAL A 527 19.84 3.33 -11.05
N THR A 528 19.36 4.57 -11.06
CA THR A 528 19.10 5.34 -12.30
C THR A 528 20.41 5.60 -13.06
N ALA A 529 21.45 6.08 -12.39
CA ALA A 529 22.74 6.39 -13.01
C ALA A 529 23.45 5.15 -13.58
N SER A 530 23.27 3.99 -12.95
CA SER A 530 23.78 2.70 -13.43
C SER A 530 23.02 2.15 -14.65
N GLY A 531 21.92 2.79 -15.06
CA GLY A 531 21.04 2.29 -16.12
C GLY A 531 20.23 1.05 -15.73
N ALA A 532 20.25 0.66 -14.46
CA ALA A 532 19.55 -0.51 -13.95
C ALA A 532 18.04 -0.30 -13.76
N ALA A 533 17.59 0.97 -13.69
CA ALA A 533 16.17 1.29 -13.67
C ALA A 533 15.58 1.13 -15.08
N LEU A 534 14.60 0.24 -15.24
CA LEU A 534 13.88 0.00 -16.51
C LEU A 534 12.92 1.15 -16.92
N GLY A 535 13.02 2.33 -16.28
CA GLY A 535 12.13 3.46 -16.48
C GLY A 535 12.85 4.80 -16.55
N GLN A 536 12.20 5.79 -17.14
CA GLN A 536 12.66 7.18 -17.13
C GLN A 536 12.84 7.65 -15.68
N PRO A 537 13.91 8.42 -15.35
CA PRO A 537 14.04 9.06 -14.05
C PRO A 537 12.74 9.80 -13.73
N ARG A 538 12.19 9.59 -12.53
CA ARG A 538 10.94 10.25 -12.13
C ARG A 538 11.09 11.77 -12.29
N PRO A 539 10.14 12.44 -12.95
CA PRO A 539 10.09 13.90 -12.98
C PRO A 539 10.05 14.44 -11.54
N GLY A 540 11.08 15.17 -11.13
CA GLY A 540 11.17 15.75 -9.79
C GLY A 540 12.20 15.09 -8.87
N TYR A 541 12.73 13.91 -9.20
CA TYR A 541 13.99 13.49 -8.60
C TYR A 541 15.11 14.37 -9.15
N PRO A 542 16.00 14.89 -8.28
CA PRO A 542 17.17 15.59 -8.78
C PRO A 542 17.90 14.63 -9.72
N LEU A 543 18.03 15.03 -11.00
CA LEU A 543 18.96 14.39 -11.92
C LEU A 543 20.29 14.23 -11.20
N PRO A 544 21.02 13.12 -11.43
CA PRO A 544 22.27 12.84 -10.73
C PRO A 544 23.07 14.12 -10.73
N ALA A 545 23.20 14.69 -9.53
CA ALA A 545 23.84 15.97 -9.37
C ALA A 545 25.28 15.83 -9.92
N PRO A 546 25.91 16.90 -10.41
CA PRO A 546 27.31 16.80 -10.82
C PRO A 546 28.12 16.12 -9.70
N GLU A 547 29.12 15.31 -10.05
CA GLU A 547 29.93 14.49 -9.12
C GLU A 547 30.35 15.24 -7.85
N SER A 548 30.56 16.56 -7.96
CA SER A 548 30.86 17.48 -6.86
C SER A 548 29.77 17.60 -5.79
N ASN A 549 28.50 17.33 -6.08
CA ASN A 549 27.40 17.30 -5.12
C ASN A 549 27.31 15.94 -4.41
N TRP A 550 27.63 14.83 -5.10
CA TRP A 550 27.71 13.50 -4.48
C TRP A 550 28.82 13.43 -3.43
N LYS A 551 29.97 14.07 -3.70
CA LYS A 551 31.07 14.18 -2.72
C LYS A 551 30.68 14.95 -1.45
N LYS A 552 29.69 15.85 -1.49
CA LYS A 552 29.18 16.55 -0.30
C LYS A 552 28.39 15.64 0.63
N PHE A 553 27.68 14.65 0.07
CA PHE A 553 26.96 13.65 0.87
C PHE A 553 27.89 12.74 1.67
N ARG A 554 29.11 12.48 1.17
CA ARG A 554 30.12 11.73 1.93
C ARG A 554 30.61 12.46 3.20
N THR A 555 30.61 13.79 3.17
CA THR A 555 31.11 14.63 4.29
C THR A 555 30.03 15.04 5.30
N ALA A 556 28.75 14.81 4.98
CA ALA A 556 27.60 15.10 5.84
C ALA A 556 27.15 13.82 6.57
#